data_AF-A0A5S3PIQ7-F1
#
_entry.id   AF-A0A5S3PIQ7-F1
#
_cell.length_a   1.000
_cell.length_b   1.000
_cell.length_c   1.000
_cell.angle_alpha   90.00
_cell.angle_beta   90.00
_cell.angle_gamma   90.00
#
_symmetry.space_group_name_H-M   'P 1'
#
loop_
_entity.id
_entity.type
_entity.pdbx_description
1 polymer ?
#
loop_
_entity_poly.entity_id
_entity_poly.type
_entity_poly.pdbx_seq_one_letter_code
_entity_poly.pdbx_strand_id
1 'polypeptide(L)'
;MPDIAAQTLALPGLVWVVAITLVAGIVYGFAGFGAALVFMPVASVFVPVEVAVAAFSVSALASLVTVVPRAWAQADRPATLWMIGCATLTAPLGIWVLRTTDVATLRWGLLIVVAVTLLALMTGWRYSTRPGRMTRAGVGLGTGFLGGATGLLGPIVILFQLSGGDTVARSRANTLVFLTVTSLLLLPFMALQGILSPEAVALGLVLLVPYGLGARIGQGLFDPARETLYRNCAYCIIAAAIVLGLPLWD
;
A
#
# COMPACT_ATOMS: atom_id res chain seq x y z
N MET A 1 25.33 -5.32 -17.07
CA MET A 1 24.42 -4.27 -16.53
C MET A 1 23.75 -3.40 -17.61
N PRO A 2 24.39 -2.96 -18.71
CA PRO A 2 23.67 -2.19 -19.74
C PRO A 2 22.53 -2.99 -20.41
N ASP A 3 22.65 -4.31 -20.49
CA ASP A 3 21.61 -5.17 -21.08
C ASP A 3 20.30 -5.17 -20.28
N ILE A 4 20.35 -5.14 -18.94
CA ILE A 4 19.14 -5.18 -18.09
C ILE A 4 18.37 -3.86 -18.19
N ALA A 5 19.07 -2.71 -18.22
CA ALA A 5 18.44 -1.41 -18.40
C ALA A 5 17.82 -1.28 -19.80
N ALA A 6 18.53 -1.74 -20.83
CA ALA A 6 18.01 -1.78 -22.20
C ALA A 6 16.79 -2.70 -22.33
N GLN A 7 16.81 -3.88 -21.71
CA GLN A 7 15.68 -4.81 -21.67
C GLN A 7 14.48 -4.22 -20.93
N THR A 8 14.70 -3.52 -19.82
CA THR A 8 13.63 -2.85 -19.07
C THR A 8 12.98 -1.75 -19.91
N LEU A 9 13.79 -0.95 -20.63
CA LEU A 9 13.29 0.09 -21.53
C LEU A 9 12.59 -0.50 -22.77
N ALA A 10 12.95 -1.73 -23.16
CA ALA A 10 12.34 -2.45 -24.26
C ALA A 10 11.11 -3.29 -23.85
N LEU A 11 10.69 -3.25 -22.58
CA LEU A 11 9.52 -4.00 -22.10
C LEU A 11 8.27 -3.64 -22.92
N PRO A 12 7.63 -4.62 -23.57
CA PRO A 12 6.34 -4.41 -24.22
C PRO A 12 5.32 -3.93 -23.20
N GLY A 13 4.77 -2.73 -23.38
CA GLY A 13 3.82 -2.13 -22.47
C GLY A 13 4.41 -1.29 -21.33
N LEU A 14 5.72 -0.99 -21.34
CA LEU A 14 6.34 -0.08 -20.36
C LEU A 14 5.60 1.25 -20.23
N VAL A 15 5.11 1.81 -21.35
CA VAL A 15 4.32 3.05 -21.36
C VAL A 15 3.06 2.92 -20.49
N TRP A 16 2.37 1.77 -20.54
CA TRP A 16 1.20 1.50 -19.70
C TRP A 16 1.59 1.35 -18.23
N VAL A 17 2.69 0.65 -17.95
CA VAL A 17 3.22 0.50 -16.58
C VAL A 17 3.63 1.85 -15.99
N VAL A 18 4.28 2.73 -16.76
CA VAL A 18 4.63 4.08 -16.35
C VAL A 18 3.38 4.93 -16.12
N ALA A 19 2.41 4.89 -17.04
CA ALA A 19 1.17 5.64 -16.94
C ALA A 19 0.36 5.22 -15.70
N ILE A 20 0.16 3.91 -15.48
CA ILE A 20 -0.57 3.43 -14.31
C ILE A 20 0.19 3.71 -13.01
N THR A 21 1.52 3.72 -13.04
CA THR A 21 2.34 4.09 -11.87
C THR A 21 2.13 5.56 -11.49
N LEU A 22 2.01 6.45 -12.48
CA LEU A 22 1.67 7.85 -12.23
C LEU A 22 0.29 7.97 -11.56
N VAL A 23 -0.72 7.27 -12.10
CA VAL A 23 -2.08 7.25 -11.51
C VAL A 23 -2.07 6.66 -10.10
N ALA A 24 -1.37 5.55 -9.88
CA ALA A 24 -1.20 4.93 -8.58
C ALA A 24 -0.52 5.89 -7.59
N GLY A 25 0.48 6.66 -8.04
CA GLY A 25 1.11 7.72 -7.28
C GLY A 25 0.14 8.84 -6.92
N ILE A 26 -0.72 9.28 -7.83
CA ILE A 26 -1.75 10.31 -7.56
C ILE A 26 -2.73 9.81 -6.49
N VAL A 27 -3.25 8.59 -6.64
CA VAL A 27 -4.15 7.97 -5.67
C VAL A 27 -3.46 7.84 -4.31
N TYR A 28 -2.21 7.37 -4.28
CA TYR A 28 -1.40 7.28 -3.07
C TYR A 28 -1.22 8.64 -2.40
N GLY A 29 -0.79 9.64 -3.18
CA GLY A 29 -0.54 10.98 -2.72
C GLY A 29 -1.81 11.63 -2.18
N PHE A 30 -2.97 11.39 -2.78
CA PHE A 30 -4.23 11.94 -2.32
C PHE A 30 -4.76 11.19 -1.09
N ALA A 31 -5.01 9.89 -1.23
CA ALA A 31 -5.72 9.07 -0.23
C ALA A 31 -4.81 8.59 0.90
N GLY A 32 -3.51 8.42 0.63
CA GLY A 32 -2.53 7.83 1.53
C GLY A 32 -2.37 6.30 1.38
N PHE A 33 -3.20 5.65 0.55
CA PHE A 33 -3.21 4.21 0.31
C PHE A 33 -3.79 3.90 -1.09
N GLY A 34 -3.93 2.62 -1.44
CA GLY A 34 -4.65 2.17 -2.64
C GLY A 34 -3.84 2.18 -3.94
N ALA A 35 -2.60 2.63 -3.87
CA ALA A 35 -1.67 2.66 -4.98
C ALA A 35 -1.45 1.28 -5.63
N ALA A 36 -1.21 0.25 -4.81
CA ALA A 36 -1.05 -1.13 -5.28
C ALA A 36 -2.33 -1.67 -5.94
N LEU A 37 -3.51 -1.25 -5.50
CA LEU A 37 -4.79 -1.69 -6.08
C LEU A 37 -4.98 -1.17 -7.51
N VAL A 38 -4.43 0.02 -7.79
CA VAL A 38 -4.46 0.63 -9.12
C VAL A 38 -3.35 0.06 -10.00
N PHE A 39 -2.16 -0.12 -9.43
CA PHE A 39 -0.97 -0.56 -10.15
C PHE A 39 -1.06 -2.05 -10.55
N MET A 40 -1.41 -2.93 -9.62
CA MET A 40 -1.28 -4.38 -9.79
C MET A 40 -2.08 -4.94 -10.98
N PRO A 41 -3.38 -4.63 -11.17
CA PRO A 41 -4.17 -5.21 -12.26
C PRO A 41 -3.65 -4.89 -13.66
N VAL A 42 -2.92 -3.78 -13.81
CA VAL A 42 -2.34 -3.38 -15.10
C VAL A 42 -0.91 -3.90 -15.22
N ALA A 43 -0.10 -3.79 -14.16
CA ALA A 43 1.29 -4.21 -14.20
C ALA A 43 1.44 -5.73 -14.38
N SER A 44 0.58 -6.53 -13.75
CA SER A 44 0.64 -8.00 -13.83
C SER A 44 0.30 -8.56 -15.23
N VAL A 45 -0.26 -7.74 -16.11
CA VAL A 45 -0.49 -8.10 -17.53
C VAL A 45 0.82 -8.11 -18.32
N PHE A 46 1.79 -7.27 -17.93
CA PHE A 46 3.02 -7.05 -18.69
C PHE A 46 4.25 -7.70 -18.05
N VAL A 47 4.26 -7.88 -16.72
CA VAL A 47 5.37 -8.48 -15.98
C VAL A 47 4.86 -9.49 -14.95
N PRO A 48 5.68 -10.48 -14.55
CA PRO A 48 5.32 -11.41 -13.48
C PRO A 48 4.91 -10.68 -12.20
N VAL A 49 3.96 -11.26 -11.45
CA VAL A 49 3.37 -10.63 -10.25
C VAL A 49 4.44 -10.29 -9.21
N GLU A 50 5.41 -11.17 -9.01
CA GLU A 50 6.51 -10.99 -8.08
C GLU A 50 7.38 -9.79 -8.48
N VAL A 51 7.66 -9.65 -9.78
CA VAL A 51 8.40 -8.52 -10.35
C VAL A 51 7.62 -7.22 -10.20
N ALA A 52 6.31 -7.23 -10.47
CA ALA A 52 5.44 -6.07 -10.28
C ALA A 52 5.42 -5.61 -8.81
N VAL A 53 5.21 -6.52 -7.86
CA VAL A 53 5.17 -6.21 -6.42
C VAL A 53 6.52 -5.66 -5.94
N ALA A 54 7.62 -6.28 -6.36
CA ALA A 54 8.97 -5.85 -6.00
C ALA A 54 9.32 -4.47 -6.62
N ALA A 55 9.07 -4.28 -7.91
CA ALA A 55 9.29 -3.01 -8.59
C ALA A 55 8.44 -1.88 -7.97
N PHE A 56 7.18 -2.16 -7.63
CA PHE A 56 6.32 -1.20 -6.96
C PHE A 56 6.83 -0.84 -5.57
N SER A 57 7.30 -1.82 -4.79
CA SER A 57 7.90 -1.59 -3.48
C SER A 57 9.19 -0.76 -3.55
N VAL A 58 10.00 -0.94 -4.60
CA VAL A 58 11.16 -0.09 -4.89
C VAL A 58 10.73 1.33 -5.26
N SER A 59 9.70 1.48 -6.10
CA SER A 59 9.18 2.80 -6.51
C SER A 59 8.68 3.63 -5.32
N ALA A 60 8.25 2.96 -4.24
CA ALA A 60 7.84 3.61 -2.99
C ALA A 60 8.96 4.41 -2.31
N LEU A 61 10.24 4.20 -2.66
CA LEU A 61 11.35 5.07 -2.21
C LEU A 61 11.11 6.54 -2.57
N ALA A 62 10.44 6.83 -3.70
CA ALA A 62 10.12 8.20 -4.05
C ALA A 62 9.17 8.87 -3.05
N SER A 63 8.38 8.11 -2.28
CA SER A 63 7.52 8.64 -1.22
C SER A 63 8.32 9.25 -0.06
N LEU A 64 9.54 8.76 0.22
CA LEU A 64 10.40 9.28 1.28
C LEU A 64 10.77 10.76 1.07
N VAL A 65 10.87 11.20 -0.18
CA VAL A 65 11.28 12.57 -0.54
C VAL A 65 10.13 13.43 -1.04
N THR A 66 8.94 12.85 -1.24
CA THR A 66 7.76 13.55 -1.78
C THR A 66 6.73 13.80 -0.69
N VAL A 67 6.17 12.75 -0.10
CA VAL A 67 4.99 12.83 0.77
C VAL A 67 5.30 12.59 2.25
N VAL A 68 6.26 11.72 2.56
CA VAL A 68 6.62 11.36 3.93
C VAL A 68 7.12 12.55 4.76
N PRO A 69 7.93 13.50 4.27
CA PRO A 69 8.46 14.57 5.12
C PRO A 69 7.36 15.44 5.74
N ARG A 70 6.31 15.76 4.97
CA ARG A 70 5.14 16.50 5.46
C ARG A 70 4.25 15.63 6.34
N ALA A 71 4.05 14.36 5.97
CA ALA A 71 3.27 13.42 6.77
C ALA A 71 3.90 13.17 8.15
N TRP A 72 5.23 13.08 8.23
CA TRP A 72 5.97 12.84 9.47
C TRP A 72 5.77 13.94 10.53
N ALA A 73 5.53 15.18 10.08
CA ALA A 73 5.21 16.29 10.96
C ALA A 73 3.79 16.18 11.57
N GLN A 74 2.85 15.56 10.86
CA GLN A 74 1.43 15.46 11.25
C GLN A 74 1.07 14.12 11.92
N ALA A 75 1.89 13.09 11.70
CA ALA A 75 1.64 11.74 12.17
C ALA A 75 1.81 11.60 13.69
N ASP A 76 1.02 10.70 14.29
CA ASP A 76 1.31 10.13 15.61
C ASP A 76 2.48 9.15 15.49
N ARG A 77 3.71 9.68 15.56
CA ARG A 77 4.95 8.94 15.39
C ARG A 77 5.06 7.71 16.30
N PRO A 78 4.88 7.80 17.64
CA PRO A 78 5.03 6.64 18.50
C PRO A 78 3.98 5.56 18.20
N ALA A 79 2.74 5.94 17.87
CA ALA A 79 1.72 4.99 17.43
C ALA A 79 2.10 4.28 16.13
N THR A 80 2.51 5.07 15.14
CA THR A 80 2.79 4.59 13.79
C THR A 80 4.03 3.70 13.78
N LEU A 81 5.10 4.10 14.48
CA LEU A 81 6.32 3.30 14.60
C LEU A 81 6.09 1.98 15.36
N TRP A 82 5.23 1.99 16.38
CA TRP A 82 4.84 0.76 17.06
C TRP A 82 4.15 -0.22 16.11
N MET A 83 3.19 0.27 15.31
CA MET A 83 2.51 -0.55 14.31
C MET A 83 3.47 -1.05 13.22
N ILE A 84 4.39 -0.21 12.74
CA ILE A 84 5.42 -0.58 11.78
C ILE A 84 6.27 -1.72 12.34
N GLY A 85 6.76 -1.61 13.58
CA GLY A 85 7.56 -2.66 14.20
C GLY A 85 6.82 -3.99 14.28
N CYS A 86 5.54 -3.96 14.67
CA CYS A 86 4.68 -5.14 14.67
C CYS A 86 4.47 -5.72 13.26
N ALA A 87 4.25 -4.87 12.25
CA ALA A 87 4.07 -5.31 10.87
C ALA A 87 5.34 -5.97 10.32
N THR A 88 6.50 -5.36 10.56
CA THR A 88 7.80 -5.89 10.12
C THR A 88 8.11 -7.26 10.74
N LEU A 89 7.64 -7.53 11.96
CA LEU A 89 7.85 -8.82 12.62
C LEU A 89 7.13 -9.99 11.93
N THR A 90 5.94 -9.73 11.38
CA THR A 90 5.05 -10.76 10.80
C THR A 90 5.08 -10.81 9.28
N ALA A 91 5.57 -9.74 8.65
CA ALA A 91 5.79 -9.63 7.22
C ALA A 91 6.56 -10.81 6.60
N PRO A 92 7.70 -11.27 7.15
CA PRO A 92 8.45 -12.38 6.58
C PRO A 92 7.65 -13.69 6.54
N LEU A 93 6.82 -13.93 7.57
CA LEU A 93 5.90 -15.07 7.61
C LEU A 93 4.85 -14.97 6.50
N GLY A 94 4.31 -13.76 6.27
CA GLY A 94 3.40 -13.50 5.16
C GLY A 94 4.02 -13.79 3.80
N ILE A 95 5.22 -13.26 3.53
CA ILE A 95 5.93 -13.48 2.26
C ILE A 95 6.31 -14.96 2.09
N TRP A 96 6.63 -15.68 3.17
CA TRP A 96 6.85 -17.12 3.10
C TRP A 96 5.58 -17.87 2.67
N VAL A 97 4.41 -17.51 3.21
CA VAL A 97 3.11 -18.09 2.81
C VAL A 97 2.78 -17.78 1.35
N LEU A 98 3.11 -16.58 0.86
CA LEU A 98 2.94 -16.21 -0.56
C LEU A 98 3.61 -17.21 -1.52
N ARG A 99 4.69 -17.88 -1.10
CA ARG A 99 5.40 -18.86 -1.94
C ARG A 99 4.93 -20.30 -1.83
N THR A 100 4.31 -20.67 -0.70
CA THR A 100 4.12 -22.08 -0.34
C THR A 100 2.67 -22.52 -0.33
N THR A 101 1.72 -21.60 -0.36
CA THR A 101 0.30 -21.89 -0.11
C THR A 101 -0.58 -21.22 -1.16
N ASP A 102 -1.74 -21.82 -1.42
CA ASP A 102 -2.83 -21.17 -2.12
C ASP A 102 -3.38 -19.98 -1.29
N VAL A 103 -3.05 -18.77 -1.75
CA VAL A 103 -3.33 -17.49 -1.08
C VAL A 103 -4.84 -17.20 -1.03
N ALA A 104 -5.67 -17.96 -1.74
CA ALA A 104 -7.11 -17.74 -1.84
C ALA A 104 -7.81 -17.65 -0.48
N THR A 105 -7.50 -18.55 0.46
CA THR A 105 -8.17 -18.58 1.78
C THR A 105 -7.84 -17.34 2.63
N LEU A 106 -6.58 -16.92 2.64
CA LEU A 106 -6.16 -15.71 3.35
C LEU A 106 -6.76 -14.45 2.73
N ARG A 107 -6.87 -14.43 1.40
CA ARG A 107 -7.49 -13.35 0.66
C ARG A 107 -8.98 -13.22 1.01
N TRP A 108 -9.73 -14.33 1.08
CA TRP A 108 -11.12 -14.31 1.51
C TRP A 108 -11.31 -13.76 2.92
N GLY A 109 -10.50 -14.22 3.89
CA GLY A 109 -10.55 -13.69 5.26
C GLY A 109 -10.30 -12.19 5.33
N LEU A 110 -9.30 -11.70 4.60
CA LEU A 110 -9.01 -10.27 4.48
C LEU A 110 -10.19 -9.50 3.88
N LEU A 111 -10.74 -9.98 2.77
CA LEU A 111 -11.86 -9.32 2.07
C LEU A 111 -13.09 -9.21 2.96
N ILE A 112 -13.42 -10.25 3.72
CA ILE A 112 -14.54 -10.24 4.67
C ILE A 112 -14.32 -9.16 5.73
N VAL A 113 -13.14 -9.12 6.36
CA VAL A 113 -12.84 -8.12 7.41
C VAL A 113 -12.86 -6.70 6.85
N VAL A 114 -12.31 -6.50 5.65
CA VAL A 114 -12.28 -5.20 4.98
C VAL A 114 -13.70 -4.76 4.59
N ALA A 115 -14.52 -5.67 4.05
CA ALA A 115 -15.89 -5.39 3.66
C ALA A 115 -16.79 -5.08 4.87
N VAL A 116 -16.72 -5.88 5.93
CA VAL A 116 -17.50 -5.64 7.16
C VAL A 116 -17.14 -4.30 7.78
N THR A 117 -15.84 -4.00 7.90
CA THR A 117 -15.39 -2.72 8.46
C THR A 117 -15.79 -1.53 7.56
N LEU A 118 -15.72 -1.69 6.23
CA LEU A 118 -16.16 -0.66 5.30
C LEU A 118 -17.67 -0.38 5.45
N LEU A 119 -18.49 -1.43 5.52
CA LEU A 119 -19.94 -1.29 5.72
C LEU A 119 -20.26 -0.58 7.05
N ALA A 120 -19.56 -0.94 8.12
CA ALA A 120 -19.70 -0.25 9.41
C ALA A 120 -19.32 1.25 9.30
N LEU A 121 -18.21 1.57 8.63
CA LEU A 121 -17.82 2.97 8.41
C LEU A 121 -18.85 3.76 7.58
N MET A 122 -19.51 3.11 6.61
CA MET A 122 -20.56 3.73 5.80
C MET A 122 -21.83 4.05 6.60
N THR A 123 -22.11 3.33 7.69
CA THR A 123 -23.20 3.67 8.62
C THR A 123 -22.83 4.79 9.61
N GLY A 124 -21.62 5.32 9.52
CA GLY A 124 -21.09 6.34 10.43
C GLY A 124 -20.47 5.78 11.71
N TRP A 125 -20.34 4.45 11.82
CA TRP A 125 -19.70 3.83 12.99
C TRP A 125 -18.23 4.25 13.09
N ARG A 126 -17.82 4.64 14.31
CA ARG A 126 -16.43 4.96 14.65
C ARG A 126 -16.16 4.46 16.07
N TYR A 127 -14.97 3.91 16.29
CA TYR A 127 -14.56 3.61 17.65
C TYR A 127 -14.37 4.93 18.42
N SER A 128 -14.98 5.03 19.60
CA SER A 128 -14.93 6.23 20.42
C SER A 128 -13.71 6.27 21.35
N THR A 129 -13.08 5.12 21.59
CA THR A 129 -11.96 4.98 22.52
C THR A 129 -10.61 5.05 21.83
N ARG A 130 -9.62 5.70 22.46
CA ARG A 130 -8.25 5.70 21.92
C ARG A 130 -7.70 4.27 21.94
N PRO A 131 -7.29 3.71 20.79
CA PRO A 131 -6.84 2.32 20.73
C PRO A 131 -5.55 2.15 21.52
N GLY A 132 -5.55 1.16 22.42
CA GLY A 132 -4.39 0.82 23.22
C GLY A 132 -3.26 0.19 22.40
N ARG A 133 -2.09 -0.02 23.04
CA ARG A 133 -0.91 -0.63 22.40
C ARG A 133 -1.19 -2.03 21.84
N MET A 134 -2.05 -2.81 22.50
CA MET A 134 -2.43 -4.16 22.06
C MET A 134 -3.27 -4.14 20.79
N THR A 135 -4.26 -3.24 20.69
CA THR A 135 -5.07 -3.08 19.47
C THR A 135 -4.20 -2.68 18.29
N ARG A 136 -3.31 -1.69 18.50
CA ARG A 136 -2.36 -1.24 17.48
C ARG A 136 -1.38 -2.36 17.08
N ALA A 137 -0.92 -3.16 18.03
CA ALA A 137 -0.09 -4.33 17.74
C ALA A 137 -0.85 -5.35 16.90
N GLY A 138 -2.10 -5.69 17.24
CA GLY A 138 -2.93 -6.60 16.46
C GLY A 138 -3.13 -6.14 15.02
N VAL A 139 -3.42 -4.85 14.81
CA VAL A 139 -3.55 -4.26 13.47
C VAL A 139 -2.21 -4.29 12.73
N GLY A 140 -1.11 -3.94 13.39
CA GLY A 140 0.23 -3.99 12.80
C GLY A 140 0.61 -5.41 12.37
N LEU A 141 0.50 -6.39 13.28
CA LEU A 141 0.77 -7.81 13.03
C LEU A 141 -0.10 -8.35 11.89
N GLY A 142 -1.41 -8.06 11.91
CA GLY A 142 -2.34 -8.49 10.87
C GLY A 142 -2.00 -7.88 9.51
N THR A 143 -1.64 -6.59 9.48
CA THR A 143 -1.24 -5.89 8.26
C THR A 143 0.09 -6.41 7.71
N GLY A 144 1.07 -6.69 8.58
CA GLY A 144 2.34 -7.28 8.19
C GLY A 144 2.17 -8.66 7.56
N PHE A 145 1.47 -9.56 8.26
CA PHE A 145 1.19 -10.91 7.76
C PHE A 145 0.41 -10.91 6.44
N LEU A 146 -0.75 -10.26 6.40
CA LEU A 146 -1.61 -10.26 5.21
C LEU A 146 -0.97 -9.46 4.07
N GLY A 147 -0.33 -8.33 4.36
CA GLY A 147 0.36 -7.54 3.35
C GLY A 147 1.60 -8.23 2.78
N GLY A 148 2.31 -9.03 3.59
CA GLY A 148 3.38 -9.91 3.08
C GLY A 148 2.83 -11.04 2.21
N ALA A 149 1.68 -11.62 2.59
CA ALA A 149 1.05 -12.73 1.88
C ALA A 149 0.31 -12.33 0.59
N THR A 150 -0.06 -11.05 0.45
CA THR A 150 -0.90 -10.58 -0.67
C THR A 150 -0.32 -9.40 -1.44
N GLY A 151 0.72 -8.73 -0.92
CA GLY A 151 1.22 -7.45 -1.43
C GLY A 151 0.34 -6.24 -1.09
N LEU A 152 -0.80 -6.44 -0.40
CA LEU A 152 -1.81 -5.40 -0.14
C LEU A 152 -1.79 -4.93 1.31
N LEU A 153 -0.86 -4.03 1.64
CA LEU A 153 -0.72 -3.47 3.01
C LEU A 153 -1.81 -2.42 3.35
N GLY A 154 -2.40 -1.79 2.33
CA GLY A 154 -3.23 -0.58 2.46
C GLY A 154 -4.56 -0.73 3.20
N PRO A 155 -5.44 -1.68 2.83
CA PRO A 155 -6.83 -1.71 3.29
C PRO A 155 -7.01 -1.83 4.80
N ILE A 156 -6.20 -2.66 5.47
CA ILE A 156 -6.34 -2.88 6.92
C ILE A 156 -5.98 -1.61 7.69
N VAL A 157 -4.84 -1.00 7.38
CA VAL A 157 -4.36 0.17 8.13
C VAL A 157 -5.25 1.38 7.87
N ILE A 158 -5.75 1.60 6.64
CA ILE A 158 -6.64 2.75 6.38
C ILE A 158 -7.97 2.59 7.11
N LEU A 159 -8.56 1.38 7.12
CA LEU A 159 -9.81 1.14 7.84
C LEU A 159 -9.63 1.41 9.33
N PHE A 160 -8.53 0.95 9.93
CA PHE A 160 -8.19 1.25 11.31
C PHE A 160 -8.04 2.77 11.56
N GLN A 161 -7.37 3.49 10.65
CA GLN A 161 -7.18 4.94 10.76
C GLN A 161 -8.47 5.75 10.52
N LEU A 162 -9.38 5.28 9.67
CA LEU A 162 -10.67 5.93 9.39
C LEU A 162 -11.72 5.64 10.47
N SER A 163 -11.59 4.51 11.16
CA SER A 163 -12.48 4.11 12.25
C SER A 163 -12.25 4.92 13.53
N GLY A 164 -11.15 5.67 13.60
CA GLY A 164 -10.81 6.49 14.77
C GLY A 164 -11.32 7.91 14.75
N GLY A 165 -11.09 8.58 15.89
CA GLY A 165 -11.41 10.00 16.09
C GLY A 165 -10.31 10.97 15.64
N ASP A 166 -9.28 10.50 14.95
CA ASP A 166 -8.23 11.37 14.41
C ASP A 166 -8.77 12.26 13.27
N THR A 167 -8.16 13.44 13.08
CA THR A 167 -8.45 14.27 11.92
C THR A 167 -8.04 13.57 10.64
N VAL A 168 -8.71 13.84 9.52
CA VAL A 168 -8.35 13.26 8.22
C VAL A 168 -6.88 13.48 7.86
N ALA A 169 -6.34 14.66 8.18
CA ALA A 169 -4.92 14.96 7.97
C ALA A 169 -3.99 14.01 8.75
N ARG A 170 -4.29 13.75 10.03
CA ARG A 170 -3.51 12.82 10.86
C ARG A 170 -3.70 11.37 10.43
N SER A 171 -4.93 10.93 10.13
CA SER A 171 -5.19 9.58 9.63
C SER A 171 -4.43 9.32 8.33
N ARG A 172 -4.52 10.23 7.37
CA ARG A 172 -3.76 10.16 6.11
C ARG A 172 -2.25 10.14 6.35
N ALA A 173 -1.76 11.00 7.25
CA ALA A 173 -0.33 11.08 7.57
C ALA A 173 0.19 9.76 8.18
N ASN A 174 -0.53 9.18 9.14
CA ASN A 174 -0.18 7.90 9.76
C ASN A 174 -0.17 6.79 8.70
N THR A 175 -1.18 6.72 7.84
CA THR A 175 -1.26 5.72 6.77
C THR A 175 -0.12 5.86 5.76
N LEU A 176 0.20 7.08 5.33
CA LEU A 176 1.33 7.35 4.41
C LEU A 176 2.65 6.87 5.00
N VAL A 177 2.94 7.27 6.25
CA VAL A 177 4.18 6.90 6.93
C VAL A 177 4.24 5.38 7.14
N PHE A 178 3.16 4.78 7.63
CA PHE A 178 3.08 3.33 7.83
C PHE A 178 3.34 2.58 6.52
N LEU A 179 2.60 2.88 5.45
CA LEU A 179 2.71 2.15 4.20
C LEU A 179 4.06 2.37 3.52
N THR A 180 4.56 3.60 3.46
CA THR A 180 5.88 3.85 2.86
C THR A 180 6.97 3.10 3.63
N VAL A 181 7.04 3.27 4.96
CA VAL A 181 8.13 2.68 5.75
C VAL A 181 8.03 1.15 5.75
N THR A 182 6.84 0.58 5.94
CA THR A 182 6.67 -0.88 5.91
C THR A 182 7.03 -1.45 4.52
N SER A 183 6.60 -0.83 3.41
CA SER A 183 6.98 -1.29 2.06
C SER A 183 8.50 -1.31 1.85
N LEU A 184 9.24 -0.35 2.43
CA LEU A 184 10.69 -0.32 2.32
C LEU A 184 11.38 -1.33 3.23
N LEU A 185 10.87 -1.52 4.44
CA LEU A 185 11.37 -2.55 5.36
C LEU A 185 11.15 -3.98 4.83
N LEU A 186 10.25 -4.16 3.87
CA LEU A 186 10.04 -5.44 3.19
C LEU A 186 11.10 -5.76 2.14
N LEU A 187 11.78 -4.76 1.56
CA LEU A 187 12.74 -4.97 0.47
C LEU A 187 13.88 -5.93 0.84
N PRO A 188 14.52 -5.85 2.03
CA PRO A 188 15.54 -6.82 2.43
C PRO A 188 15.00 -8.25 2.51
N PHE A 189 13.78 -8.44 3.01
CA PHE A 189 13.16 -9.76 3.09
C PHE A 189 12.82 -10.31 1.70
N MET A 190 12.33 -9.47 0.79
CA MET A 190 12.12 -9.82 -0.61
C MET A 190 13.44 -10.21 -1.29
N ALA A 191 14.54 -9.53 -0.98
CA ALA A 191 15.87 -9.86 -1.48
C ALA A 191 16.36 -11.21 -0.94
N LEU A 192 16.23 -11.46 0.36
CA LEU A 192 16.64 -12.72 0.99
C LEU A 192 15.88 -13.92 0.44
N GLN A 193 14.62 -13.73 0.05
CA GLN A 193 13.85 -14.80 -0.58
C GLN A 193 14.15 -14.91 -2.08
N GLY A 194 14.67 -13.88 -2.74
CA GLY A 194 14.92 -13.84 -4.19
C GLY A 194 13.73 -13.35 -5.02
N ILE A 195 12.75 -12.68 -4.40
CA ILE A 195 11.68 -11.94 -5.11
C ILE A 195 12.22 -10.64 -5.72
N LEU A 196 13.20 -10.01 -5.06
CA LEU A 196 13.80 -8.77 -5.53
C LEU A 196 14.86 -9.04 -6.62
N SER A 197 14.38 -9.39 -7.83
CA SER A 197 15.26 -9.63 -8.98
C SER A 197 15.92 -8.32 -9.47
N PRO A 198 17.07 -8.40 -10.16
CA PRO A 198 17.69 -7.23 -10.78
C PRO A 198 16.76 -6.48 -11.74
N GLU A 199 15.89 -7.21 -12.44
CA GLU A 199 14.86 -6.67 -13.34
C GLU A 199 13.81 -5.86 -12.56
N ALA A 200 13.32 -6.39 -11.43
CA ALA A 200 12.39 -5.67 -10.57
C ALA A 200 12.99 -4.39 -9.99
N VAL A 201 14.27 -4.43 -9.62
CA VAL A 201 14.99 -3.23 -9.15
C VAL A 201 15.10 -2.21 -10.29
N ALA A 202 15.53 -2.62 -11.48
CA ALA A 202 15.66 -1.73 -12.62
C ALA A 202 14.30 -1.08 -13.00
N LEU A 203 13.24 -1.87 -13.09
CA LEU A 203 11.89 -1.38 -13.33
C LEU A 203 11.46 -0.41 -12.21
N GLY A 204 11.63 -0.80 -10.94
CA GLY A 204 11.29 0.04 -9.81
C GLY A 204 12.01 1.40 -9.81
N LEU A 205 13.28 1.43 -10.23
CA LEU A 205 14.06 2.66 -10.39
C LEU A 205 13.49 3.56 -11.50
N VAL A 206 13.09 3.00 -12.65
CA VAL A 206 12.40 3.74 -13.71
C VAL A 206 11.08 4.32 -13.19
N LEU A 207 10.36 3.54 -12.37
CA LEU A 207 9.08 3.92 -11.81
C LEU A 207 9.16 4.96 -10.67
N LEU A 208 10.35 5.26 -10.12
CA LEU A 208 10.52 6.28 -9.09
C LEU A 208 9.99 7.65 -9.51
N VAL A 209 10.31 8.07 -10.74
CA VAL A 209 9.94 9.38 -11.26
C VAL A 209 8.42 9.51 -11.43
N PRO A 210 7.73 8.64 -12.20
CA PRO A 210 6.28 8.75 -12.35
C PRO A 210 5.56 8.57 -11.01
N TYR A 211 5.98 7.65 -10.16
CA TYR A 211 5.36 7.45 -8.85
C TYR A 211 5.52 8.68 -7.95
N GLY A 212 6.72 9.24 -7.87
CA GLY A 212 7.00 10.43 -7.07
C GLY A 212 6.29 11.69 -7.58
N LEU A 213 6.21 11.89 -8.90
CA LEU A 213 5.43 12.97 -9.50
C LEU A 213 3.95 12.81 -9.18
N GLY A 214 3.40 11.61 -9.36
CA GLY A 214 2.03 11.31 -9.00
C GLY A 214 1.76 11.58 -7.53
N ALA A 215 2.64 11.12 -6.63
CA ALA A 215 2.52 11.33 -5.19
C ALA A 215 2.51 12.82 -4.81
N ARG A 216 3.31 13.66 -5.47
CA ARG A 216 3.27 15.13 -5.26
C ARG A 216 1.99 15.75 -5.78
N ILE A 217 1.52 15.36 -6.96
CA ILE A 217 0.25 15.85 -7.52
C ILE A 217 -0.91 15.46 -6.59
N GLY A 218 -0.99 14.19 -6.21
CA GLY A 218 -2.01 13.69 -5.28
C GLY A 218 -1.97 14.41 -3.92
N GLN A 219 -0.77 14.66 -3.38
CA GLN A 219 -0.62 15.44 -2.15
C GLN A 219 -1.12 16.88 -2.33
N GLY A 220 -0.91 17.50 -3.49
CA GLY A 220 -1.41 18.85 -3.80
C GLY A 220 -2.93 18.91 -3.97
N LEU A 221 -3.55 17.83 -4.42
CA LEU A 221 -5.01 17.69 -4.52
C LEU A 221 -5.70 17.46 -3.17
N PHE A 222 -4.94 17.04 -2.15
CA PHE A 222 -5.48 16.79 -0.82
C PHE A 222 -5.79 18.10 -0.09
N ASP A 223 -7.08 18.33 0.16
CA ASP A 223 -7.58 19.46 0.93
C ASP A 223 -8.19 18.97 2.26
N PRO A 224 -7.55 19.26 3.41
CA PRO A 224 -8.08 18.89 4.73
C PRO A 224 -9.47 19.46 5.03
N ALA A 225 -9.86 20.58 4.42
CA ALA A 225 -11.17 21.19 4.63
C ALA A 225 -12.30 20.38 3.99
N ARG A 226 -11.98 19.50 3.04
CA ARG A 226 -12.95 18.65 2.32
C ARG A 226 -12.96 17.22 2.87
N GLU A 227 -13.07 17.08 4.19
CA GLU A 227 -13.06 15.78 4.87
C GLU A 227 -14.07 14.78 4.27
N THR A 228 -15.30 15.20 3.97
CA THR A 228 -16.32 14.33 3.36
C THR A 228 -15.88 13.79 2.01
N LEU A 229 -15.26 14.64 1.17
CA LEU A 229 -14.76 14.22 -0.14
C LEU A 229 -13.65 13.18 0.01
N TYR A 230 -12.69 13.42 0.91
CA TYR A 230 -11.61 12.48 1.18
C TYR A 230 -12.15 11.11 1.64
N ARG A 231 -13.11 11.12 2.59
CA ARG A 231 -13.71 9.88 3.10
C ARG A 231 -14.45 9.12 2.00
N ASN A 232 -15.24 9.80 1.19
CA ASN A 232 -15.94 9.18 0.07
C ASN A 232 -14.97 8.57 -0.94
N CYS A 233 -13.91 9.29 -1.32
CA CYS A 233 -12.87 8.75 -2.19
C CYS A 233 -12.19 7.53 -1.56
N ALA A 234 -11.87 7.58 -0.27
CA ALA A 234 -11.28 6.44 0.44
C ALA A 234 -12.23 5.23 0.43
N TYR A 235 -13.52 5.42 0.69
CA TYR A 235 -14.51 4.35 0.62
C TYR A 235 -14.63 3.78 -0.79
N CYS A 236 -14.62 4.61 -1.83
CA CYS A 236 -14.62 4.13 -3.22
C CYS A 236 -13.37 3.30 -3.54
N ILE A 237 -12.19 3.73 -3.08
CA ILE A 237 -10.94 2.98 -3.28
C ILE A 237 -11.00 1.64 -2.55
N ILE A 238 -11.51 1.60 -1.31
CA ILE A 238 -11.65 0.35 -0.54
C ILE A 238 -12.71 -0.57 -1.18
N ALA A 239 -13.84 -0.03 -1.64
CA ALA A 239 -14.86 -0.78 -2.34
C ALA A 239 -14.32 -1.40 -3.64
N ALA A 240 -13.59 -0.61 -4.44
CA ALA A 240 -12.88 -1.12 -5.61
C ALA A 240 -11.85 -2.19 -5.24
N ALA A 241 -11.12 -2.02 -4.12
CA ALA A 241 -10.20 -3.03 -3.60
C ALA A 241 -10.88 -4.36 -3.34
N ILE A 242 -12.07 -4.32 -2.73
CA ILE A 242 -12.85 -5.52 -2.42
C ILE A 242 -13.26 -6.20 -3.72
N VAL A 243 -13.86 -5.46 -4.67
CA VAL A 243 -14.37 -6.01 -5.92
C VAL A 243 -13.25 -6.61 -6.79
N LEU A 244 -12.13 -5.89 -6.93
CA LEU A 244 -10.97 -6.35 -7.70
C LEU A 244 -10.21 -7.47 -6.99
N GLY A 245 -10.24 -7.51 -5.66
CA GLY A 245 -9.57 -8.53 -4.86
C GLY A 245 -10.33 -9.85 -4.76
N LEU A 246 -11.62 -9.90 -5.16
CA LEU A 246 -12.40 -11.13 -5.17
C LEU A 246 -11.69 -12.18 -6.04
N PRO A 247 -11.42 -13.39 -5.53
CA PRO A 247 -10.80 -14.47 -6.30
C PRO A 247 -11.79 -15.12 -7.29
N LEU A 248 -12.73 -14.33 -7.82
CA LEU A 248 -13.63 -14.72 -8.91
C LEU A 248 -12.97 -14.50 -10.28
N TRP A 249 -11.82 -13.84 -10.30
CA TRP A 249 -11.07 -13.46 -11.50
C TRP A 249 -9.79 -14.27 -11.71
N ASP A 250 -9.48 -15.20 -10.79
CA ASP A 250 -8.30 -16.09 -10.83
C ASP A 250 -8.61 -17.39 -11.59
#